data_AF-A0A7H0EYH4-F1
#
_entry.id   AF-A0A7H0EYH4-F1
#
_cell.length_a   1.000
_cell.length_b   1.000
_cell.length_c   1.000
_cell.angle_alpha   90.00
_cell.angle_beta   90.00
_cell.angle_gamma   90.00
#
_symmetry.space_group_name_H-M   'P 1'
#
loop_
_entity.id
_entity.type
_entity.pdbx_description
1 polymer ?
#
loop_
_entity_poly.entity_id
_entity_poly.type
_entity_poly.pdbx_seq_one_letter_code
_entity_poly.pdbx_strand_id
1 'polypeptide(L)'
;MVDLYEYQKEKDDSINQFATICNNYLNEKQIVYDEANVDISIQNTANDSTIDFRNLSSGEKQIISLFSKIYLEPHEDFIVLFDEPELSLSIEWQRGGFGDLQNDLIAQVLL
;
A
#
# COMPACT_ATOMS: atom_id res chain seq x y z
N MET A 1 -18.38 -15.35 -18.99
CA MET A 1 -17.29 -14.73 -19.79
C MET A 1 -17.11 -13.29 -19.37
N VAL A 2 -18.21 -12.53 -19.17
CA VAL A 2 -18.21 -11.20 -18.53
C VAL A 2 -17.63 -11.24 -17.11
N ASP A 3 -18.00 -12.26 -16.32
CA ASP A 3 -17.61 -12.37 -14.90
C ASP A 3 -16.08 -12.51 -14.68
N LEU A 4 -15.39 -13.15 -15.62
CA LEU A 4 -13.93 -13.35 -15.53
C LEU A 4 -13.15 -12.07 -15.88
N TYR A 5 -13.70 -11.23 -16.76
CA TYR A 5 -13.11 -9.93 -17.08
C TYR A 5 -13.36 -8.92 -15.96
N GLU A 6 -14.56 -8.92 -15.38
CA GLU A 6 -14.89 -8.05 -14.25
C GLU A 6 -14.05 -8.38 -13.01
N TYR A 7 -13.88 -9.67 -12.69
CA TYR A 7 -13.03 -10.10 -11.57
C TYR A 7 -11.56 -9.73 -11.75
N GLN A 8 -11.01 -9.87 -12.95
CA GLN A 8 -9.63 -9.44 -13.22
C GLN A 8 -9.47 -7.93 -13.03
N LYS A 9 -10.42 -7.17 -13.57
CA LYS A 9 -10.43 -5.72 -13.45
C LYS A 9 -10.49 -5.24 -12.00
N GLU A 10 -11.34 -5.85 -11.16
CA GLU A 10 -11.39 -5.51 -9.73
C GLU A 10 -10.04 -5.73 -9.05
N LYS A 11 -9.34 -6.83 -9.38
CA LYS A 11 -8.01 -7.09 -8.82
C LYS A 11 -6.97 -6.09 -9.28
N ASP A 12 -6.98 -5.73 -10.56
CA ASP A 12 -6.06 -4.73 -11.11
C ASP A 12 -6.31 -3.35 -10.47
N ASP A 13 -7.58 -2.97 -10.30
CA ASP A 13 -7.98 -1.74 -9.64
C ASP A 13 -7.50 -1.70 -8.17
N SER A 14 -7.66 -2.81 -7.43
CA SER A 14 -7.15 -2.95 -6.05
C SER A 14 -5.63 -2.83 -5.97
N ILE A 15 -4.88 -3.46 -6.89
CA ILE A 15 -3.41 -3.39 -6.91
C ILE A 15 -2.93 -1.98 -7.25
N ASN A 16 -3.59 -1.32 -8.20
CA ASN A 16 -3.29 0.06 -8.56
C ASN A 16 -3.54 1.04 -7.39
N GLN A 17 -4.65 0.87 -6.67
CA GLN A 17 -4.94 1.65 -5.46
C GLN A 17 -3.88 1.41 -4.38
N PHE A 18 -3.55 0.15 -4.10
CA PHE A 18 -2.49 -0.23 -3.17
C PHE A 18 -1.15 0.45 -3.51
N ALA A 19 -0.71 0.37 -4.77
CA ALA A 19 0.54 0.97 -5.22
C ALA A 19 0.51 2.50 -5.06
N THR A 20 -0.59 3.13 -5.48
CA THR A 20 -0.79 4.59 -5.39
C THR A 20 -0.70 5.08 -3.95
N ILE A 21 -1.40 4.42 -3.03
CA ILE A 21 -1.40 4.81 -1.62
C ILE A 21 -0.02 4.59 -0.99
N CYS A 22 0.61 3.44 -1.20
CA CYS A 22 1.95 3.17 -0.67
C CYS A 22 2.97 4.21 -1.15
N ASN A 23 2.89 4.64 -2.41
CA ASN A 23 3.82 5.61 -3.00
C ASN A 23 3.77 6.99 -2.33
N ASN A 24 2.67 7.35 -1.67
CA ASN A 24 2.60 8.59 -0.89
C ASN A 24 3.49 8.57 0.36
N TYR A 25 3.89 7.37 0.81
CA TYR A 25 4.66 7.20 2.04
C TYR A 25 6.07 6.63 1.83
N LEU A 26 6.46 6.32 0.58
CA LEU A 26 7.80 5.88 0.24
C LEU A 26 8.66 7.08 -0.17
N ASN A 27 9.87 7.17 0.39
CA ASN A 27 10.84 8.20 0.01
C ASN A 27 11.86 7.64 -0.99
N GLU A 28 12.03 8.32 -2.12
CA GLU A 28 12.95 7.97 -3.21
C GLU A 28 12.72 6.56 -3.80
N LYS A 29 11.54 6.01 -3.53
CA LYS A 29 11.14 4.66 -3.91
C LYS A 29 9.68 4.68 -4.33
N GLN A 30 9.32 3.76 -5.20
CA GLN A 30 7.95 3.60 -5.69
C GLN A 30 7.64 2.13 -5.93
N ILE A 31 6.41 1.74 -5.65
CA ILE A 31 5.79 0.51 -6.08
C ILE A 31 5.23 0.75 -7.49
N VAL A 32 5.59 -0.14 -8.40
CA VAL A 32 5.12 -0.14 -9.78
C VAL A 32 4.38 -1.44 -10.02
N TYR A 33 3.13 -1.33 -10.48
CA TYR A 33 2.35 -2.46 -10.95
C TYR A 33 2.40 -2.53 -12.48
N ASP A 34 2.81 -3.66 -13.01
CA ASP A 34 2.76 -3.97 -14.44
C ASP A 34 1.54 -4.85 -14.71
N GLU A 35 0.42 -4.24 -15.10
CA GLU A 35 -0.83 -4.93 -15.46
C GLU A 35 -0.65 -5.97 -16.57
N ALA A 36 0.28 -5.75 -17.51
CA ALA A 36 0.49 -6.65 -18.64
C ALA A 36 1.17 -7.95 -18.20
N ASN A 37 2.05 -7.88 -17.20
CA ASN A 37 2.77 -9.03 -16.66
C ASN A 37 2.21 -9.54 -15.32
N VAL A 38 1.24 -8.84 -14.74
CA VAL A 38 0.69 -9.10 -13.41
C VAL A 38 1.81 -9.21 -12.37
N ASP A 39 2.71 -8.22 -12.39
CA ASP A 39 3.90 -8.17 -11.55
C ASP A 39 3.99 -6.87 -10.77
N ILE A 40 4.42 -6.97 -9.50
CA ILE A 40 4.63 -5.82 -8.63
C ILE A 40 6.11 -5.74 -8.29
N SER A 41 6.71 -4.59 -8.55
CA SER A 41 8.10 -4.32 -8.23
C SER A 41 8.25 -3.03 -7.44
N ILE A 42 9.33 -2.95 -6.66
CA ILE A 42 9.72 -1.73 -5.96
C ILE A 42 10.94 -1.17 -6.66
N GLN A 43 10.91 0.10 -7.01
CA GLN A 43 11.94 0.73 -7.83
C GLN A 43 12.42 2.03 -7.17
N ASN A 44 13.68 2.36 -7.39
CA ASN A 44 14.20 3.67 -7.02
C ASN A 44 13.68 4.73 -8.01
N THR A 45 13.17 5.86 -7.51
CA THR A 45 12.59 6.90 -8.38
C THR A 45 13.63 7.64 -9.23
N ALA A 46 14.92 7.57 -8.88
CA ALA A 46 15.98 8.28 -9.59
C ALA A 46 16.53 7.52 -10.81
N ASN A 47 16.43 6.19 -10.83
CA ASN A 47 17.06 5.37 -11.88
C ASN A 47 16.27 4.10 -12.26
N ASP A 48 15.05 3.93 -11.75
CA ASP A 48 14.15 2.80 -12.00
C ASP A 48 14.75 1.42 -11.66
N SER A 49 15.84 1.40 -10.88
CA SER A 49 16.46 0.15 -10.45
C SER A 49 15.56 -0.56 -9.44
N THR A 50 15.37 -1.86 -9.64
CA THR A 50 14.59 -2.69 -8.72
C THR A 50 15.26 -2.81 -7.37
N ILE A 51 14.47 -2.64 -6.31
CA ILE A 51 14.87 -2.73 -4.92
C ILE A 51 14.24 -3.99 -4.32
N ASP A 52 15.08 -4.83 -3.74
CA ASP A 52 14.61 -5.99 -3.00
C ASP A 52 13.85 -5.56 -1.74
N PHE A 53 12.69 -6.17 -1.49
CA PHE A 53 11.86 -5.87 -0.33
C PHE A 53 12.63 -5.93 1.00
N ARG A 54 13.64 -6.80 1.13
CA ARG A 54 14.49 -6.91 2.32
C ARG A 54 15.32 -5.66 2.60
N ASN A 55 15.59 -4.84 1.59
CA ASN A 55 16.40 -3.63 1.69
C ASN A 55 15.58 -2.38 2.06
N LEU A 56 14.26 -2.50 2.21
CA LEU A 56 13.42 -1.42 2.72
C LEU A 56 13.63 -1.17 4.21
N SER A 57 13.34 0.06 4.63
CA SER A 57 13.30 0.39 6.06
C SER A 57 12.22 -0.43 6.77
N SER A 58 12.34 -0.62 8.09
CA SER A 58 11.30 -1.30 8.86
C SER A 58 9.96 -0.56 8.78
N GLY A 59 10.00 0.78 8.78
CA GLY A 59 8.82 1.63 8.60
C GLY A 59 8.14 1.34 7.26
N GLU A 60 8.88 1.42 6.16
CA GLU A 60 8.41 1.16 4.79
C GLU A 60 7.81 -0.25 4.65
N LYS A 61 8.44 -1.27 5.23
CA LYS A 61 7.88 -2.64 5.24
C LYS A 61 6.55 -2.70 5.97
N GLN A 62 6.40 -1.94 7.06
CA GLN A 62 5.18 -1.88 7.84
C GLN A 62 4.04 -1.23 7.05
N ILE A 63 4.33 -0.17 6.29
CA ILE A 63 3.39 0.48 5.35
C ILE A 63 2.84 -0.53 4.36
N ILE A 64 3.77 -1.16 3.65
CA ILE A 64 3.45 -2.06 2.55
C ILE A 64 2.66 -3.25 3.09
N SER A 65 3.06 -3.81 4.23
CA SER A 65 2.34 -4.91 4.86
C SER A 65 0.96 -4.52 5.38
N LEU A 66 0.76 -3.28 5.83
CA LEU A 66 -0.53 -2.84 6.34
C LEU A 66 -1.50 -2.61 5.18
N PHE A 67 -1.07 -1.82 4.19
CA PHE A 67 -1.90 -1.53 3.03
C PHE A 67 -2.13 -2.73 2.13
N SER A 68 -1.22 -3.73 2.11
CA SER A 68 -1.50 -4.98 1.39
C SER A 68 -2.71 -5.69 1.97
N LYS A 69 -2.88 -5.67 3.29
CA LYS A 69 -4.06 -6.27 3.94
C LYS A 69 -5.33 -5.47 3.63
N ILE A 70 -5.25 -4.14 3.72
CA ILE A 70 -6.39 -3.26 3.50
C ILE A 70 -6.90 -3.33 2.06
N TYR A 71 -6.01 -3.24 1.07
CA TYR A 71 -6.39 -3.08 -0.34
C TYR A 71 -6.42 -4.38 -1.13
N LEU A 72 -5.67 -5.41 -0.71
CA LEU A 72 -5.57 -6.67 -1.46
C LEU A 72 -6.31 -7.85 -0.80
N GLU A 73 -6.83 -7.69 0.42
CA GLU A 73 -7.63 -8.71 1.14
C GLU A 73 -9.07 -8.19 1.42
N PRO A 74 -9.92 -7.97 0.38
CA PRO A 74 -11.20 -7.24 0.47
C PRO A 74 -12.35 -7.95 1.23
N HIS A 75 -12.10 -9.09 1.87
CA HIS A 75 -13.15 -9.90 2.50
C HIS A 75 -12.90 -10.21 3.99
N GLU A 76 -11.95 -9.52 4.61
CA GLU A 76 -11.69 -9.68 6.03
C GLU A 76 -12.03 -8.39 6.78
N ASP A 77 -12.99 -8.47 7.71
CA ASP A 77 -13.13 -7.46 8.74
C ASP A 77 -11.86 -7.48 9.61
N PHE A 78 -11.03 -6.45 9.52
CA PHE A 78 -9.82 -6.34 10.33
C PHE A 78 -9.90 -5.13 11.25
N ILE A 79 -9.41 -5.31 12.48
CA ILE A 79 -9.19 -4.23 13.43
C ILE A 79 -7.69 -4.02 13.54
N VAL A 80 -7.22 -2.83 13.17
CA VAL A 80 -5.82 -2.44 13.35
C VAL A 80 -5.70 -1.72 14.69
N LEU A 81 -4.98 -2.32 15.63
CA LEU A 81 -4.69 -1.74 16.94
C LEU A 81 -3.25 -1.24 16.96
N PHE A 82 -3.08 0.07 17.09
CA PHE A 82 -1.78 0.68 17.33
C PHE A 82 -1.64 0.94 18.83
N ASP A 83 -0.72 0.21 19.48
CA ASP A 83 -0.30 0.53 20.84
C ASP A 83 0.78 1.61 20.77
N GLU A 84 0.64 2.70 21.54
CA GLU A 84 1.54 3.86 21.49
C GLU A 84 1.79 4.35 20.04
N PRO A 85 0.81 4.99 19.37
CA PRO A 85 0.88 5.31 17.94
C PRO A 85 2.11 6.16 17.57
N GLU A 86 2.65 6.91 18.52
CA GLU A 86 3.86 7.73 18.40
C GLU A 86 5.15 6.89 18.21
N LEU A 87 5.18 5.67 18.77
CA LEU A 87 6.30 4.74 18.72
C LEU A 87 6.10 3.66 17.65
N SER A 88 4.84 3.31 17.39
CA SER A 88 4.44 2.28 16.44
C SER A 88 4.36 2.78 14.99
N LEU A 89 4.15 4.08 14.77
CA LEU A 89 4.17 4.68 13.45
C LEU A 89 5.49 5.38 13.19
N SER A 90 6.10 5.07 12.04
CA SER A 90 7.33 5.72 11.60
C SER A 90 7.16 7.25 11.47
N ILE A 91 8.25 8.01 11.63
CA ILE A 91 8.21 9.49 11.62
C ILE A 91 7.65 10.03 10.29
N GLU A 92 7.81 9.25 9.22
CA GLU A 92 7.29 9.51 7.89
C GLU A 92 5.76 9.60 7.87
N TRP A 93 5.07 8.77 8.67
CA TRP A 93 3.60 8.75 8.79
C TRP A 93 3.09 9.95 9.56
N GLN A 94 3.83 10.32 10.60
CA GLN A 94 3.49 11.47 11.43
C GLN A 94 3.61 12.78 10.64
N ARG A 95 4.56 12.85 9.70
CA ARG A 95 4.81 14.04 8.85
C ARG A 95 3.81 14.20 7.70
N GLY A 96 3.33 13.10 7.13
CA GLY A 96 2.22 13.12 6.16
C GLY A 96 0.90 13.60 6.77
N GLY A 97 0.81 13.66 8.10
CA GLY A 97 -0.39 14.02 8.84
C GLY A 97 -1.17 12.75 9.16
N PHE A 98 -1.23 12.40 10.44
CA PHE A 98 -2.03 11.28 10.94
C PHE A 98 -3.51 11.34 10.47
N GLY A 99 -4.01 12.55 10.17
CA GLY A 99 -5.35 12.76 9.61
C GLY A 99 -5.55 12.18 8.22
N ASP A 100 -4.55 12.21 7.34
CA ASP A 100 -4.68 11.66 5.98
C ASP A 100 -4.72 10.13 6.03
N LEU A 101 -3.86 9.53 6.86
CA LEU A 101 -3.94 8.10 7.13
C LEU A 101 -5.30 7.70 7.73
N GLN A 102 -5.81 8.48 8.68
CA GLN A 102 -7.10 8.22 9.30
C GLN A 102 -8.23 8.33 8.27
N ASN A 103 -8.18 9.30 7.36
CA ASN A 103 -9.16 9.43 6.28
C ASN A 103 -9.10 8.24 5.31
N ASP A 104 -7.91 7.79 4.92
CA ASP A 104 -7.74 6.64 4.02
C ASP A 104 -8.21 5.34 4.68
N LEU A 105 -7.90 5.14 5.98
CA LEU A 105 -8.39 4.00 6.75
C LEU A 105 -9.92 4.04 6.97
N ILE A 106 -10.48 5.21 7.28
CA ILE A 106 -11.93 5.37 7.49
C ILE A 106 -12.71 5.23 6.18
N ALA A 107 -12.19 5.75 5.07
CA ALA A 107 -12.81 5.62 3.75
C ALA A 107 -12.99 4.15 3.35
N GLN A 108 -12.09 3.27 3.80
CA GLN A 108 -12.16 1.84 3.55
C GLN A 108 -13.10 1.07 4.50
N VAL A 109 -13.36 1.58 5.71
CA VAL A 109 -14.25 0.96 6.71
C VAL A 109 -15.73 1.38 6.52
N LEU A 110 -15.99 2.45 5.78
CA LEU A 110 -17.34 2.98 5.51
C LEU A 110 -17.88 2.70 4.10
N LEU A 111 -17.13 1.98 3.26
CA LEU A 111 -17.57 1.43 1.97
C LEU A 111 -17.84 -0.07 2.10
#